data_AF-A0A1Q7BW18-F1
#
_entry.id   AF-A0A1Q7BW18-F1
#
_cell.length_a   1.000
_cell.length_b   1.000
_cell.length_c   1.000
_cell.angle_alpha   90.00
_cell.angle_beta   90.00
_cell.angle_gamma   90.00
#
_symmetry.space_group_name_H-M   'P 1'
#
loop_
_entity.id
_entity.type
_entity.pdbx_description
1 polymer ?
#
loop_
_entity_poly.entity_id
_entity_poly.type
_entity_poly.pdbx_seq_one_letter_code
_entity_poly.pdbx_strand_id
1 'polypeptide(L)' 'MGTDRPVACRWCPTPIVRDDRSGWVHVTTSYACRDETNVLLGTTAEPEPTRRPWPNNPPGRYL' A
#
# COMPACT_ATOMS: atom_id res chain seq x y z
N MET A 1 -0.28 -5.27 -21.88
CA MET A 1 0.47 -5.37 -20.62
C MET A 1 0.12 -4.13 -19.82
N GLY A 2 -0.83 -4.25 -18.89
CA GLY A 2 -1.26 -3.13 -18.07
C GLY A 2 -0.10 -2.71 -17.16
N THR A 3 0.33 -1.46 -17.27
CA THR A 3 1.36 -0.88 -16.41
C THR A 3 0.72 -0.48 -15.09
N ASP A 4 0.31 -1.44 -14.27
CA ASP A 4 -0.07 -1.14 -12.90
C ASP A 4 1.18 -0.70 -12.13
N ARG A 5 1.16 0.55 -11.67
CA ARG A 5 2.29 1.16 -10.97
C ARG A 5 2.42 0.53 -9.59
N PRO A 6 3.60 0.03 -9.19
CA PRO A 6 3.80 -0.50 -7.84
C PRO A 6 3.57 0.57 -6.78
N VAL A 7 2.87 0.20 -5.71
CA VAL A 7 2.60 1.05 -4.54
C VAL A 7 3.20 0.42 -3.27
N ALA A 8 3.32 1.20 -2.20
CA ALA A 8 3.81 0.71 -0.92
C ALA A 8 2.78 -0.23 -0.29
N CYS A 9 3.25 -1.35 0.26
CA CYS A 9 2.44 -2.17 1.14
C CYS A 9 2.25 -1.44 2.48
N ARG A 10 1.07 -1.57 3.06
CA ARG A 10 0.74 -1.01 4.38
C ARG A 10 1.55 -1.63 5.52
N TRP A 11 2.02 -2.86 5.32
CA TRP A 11 2.55 -3.73 6.36
C TRP A 11 4.07 -3.89 6.27
N CYS A 12 4.61 -4.02 5.07
CA CYS A 12 6.02 -4.32 4.86
C CYS A 12 6.66 -3.34 3.87
N PRO A 13 8.00 -3.21 3.85
CA PRO A 13 8.69 -2.34 2.90
C PRO A 13 8.63 -2.85 1.44
N THR A 14 8.10 -4.05 1.19
CA THR A 14 8.01 -4.64 -0.15
C THR A 14 6.88 -4.00 -0.97
N PRO A 15 7.16 -3.51 -2.19
CA PRO A 15 6.13 -2.96 -3.07
C PRO A 15 5.13 -4.01 -3.55
N ILE A 16 3.92 -3.55 -3.83
CA ILE A 16 2.79 -4.37 -4.28
C ILE A 16 2.21 -3.82 -5.58
N VAL A 17 1.63 -4.70 -6.40
CA VAL A 17 0.92 -4.36 -7.64
C VAL A 17 -0.48 -4.92 -7.62
N ARG A 18 -1.33 -4.34 -8.45
CA ARG A 18 -2.68 -4.84 -8.66
C ARG A 18 -2.61 -6.04 -9.60
N ASP A 19 -3.17 -7.15 -9.16
CA ASP A 19 -3.34 -8.36 -9.94
C ASP A 19 -4.60 -8.27 -10.83
N ASP A 20 -4.68 -9.12 -11.85
CA ASP A 20 -5.78 -9.17 -12.81
C ASP A 20 -7.15 -9.45 -12.14
N ARG A 21 -7.14 -10.15 -11.00
CA ARG A 21 -8.29 -10.46 -10.15
C ARG A 21 -8.69 -9.32 -9.20
N SER A 22 -8.18 -8.11 -9.40
CA SER A 22 -8.37 -6.97 -8.49
C SER A 22 -7.82 -7.18 -7.07
N GLY A 23 -7.02 -8.23 -6.85
CA GLY A 23 -6.25 -8.44 -5.62
C GLY A 23 -4.96 -7.61 -5.64
N TRP A 24 -4.35 -7.43 -4.47
CA TRP A 24 -3.01 -6.84 -4.36
C TRP A 24 -2.02 -7.96 -4.05
N VAL A 25 -0.90 -7.97 -4.77
CA VAL A 25 0.15 -8.97 -4.63
C VAL A 25 1.52 -8.31 -4.57
N HIS A 26 2.48 -8.91 -3.87
CA HIS A 26 3.85 -8.44 -3.91
C HIS A 26 4.43 -8.60 -5.31
N VAL A 27 5.20 -7.61 -5.75
CA VAL A 27 5.91 -7.69 -7.04
C VAL A 27 6.94 -8.82 -7.07
N THR A 28 7.39 -9.25 -5.89
CA THR A 28 8.27 -10.41 -5.73
C THR A 28 7.44 -11.60 -5.24
N THR A 29 7.39 -12.66 -6.03
CA THR A 29 6.71 -13.93 -5.68
C THR A 29 7.39 -14.68 -4.54
N SER A 30 8.59 -14.25 -4.12
CA SER A 30 9.41 -14.92 -3.11
C SER A 30 9.09 -14.54 -1.67
N TYR A 31 8.22 -13.55 -1.42
CA TYR A 31 8.07 -12.98 -0.07
C TYR A 31 6.62 -12.99 0.42
N ALA A 32 6.39 -13.73 1.52
CA ALA A 32 5.22 -13.55 2.37
C ALA A 32 5.33 -12.19 3.09
N CYS A 33 4.21 -11.47 3.24
CA CYS A 33 4.18 -10.17 3.89
C CYS A 33 4.63 -10.30 5.36
N ARG A 34 5.80 -9.75 5.67
CA ARG A 34 6.40 -9.78 7.01
C ARG A 34 6.91 -8.41 7.40
N ASP A 35 6.89 -8.12 8.70
CA ASP A 35 7.56 -6.94 9.24
C ASP A 35 9.09 -7.11 9.29
N GLU A 36 9.78 -6.07 9.72
CA GLU A 36 11.23 -6.05 9.92
C GLU A 36 11.74 -7.08 10.95
N THR A 37 10.83 -7.65 11.76
CA THR A 37 11.13 -8.69 12.77
C THR A 37 10.76 -10.10 12.31
N ASN A 38 10.43 -10.29 11.03
CA ASN A 38 9.96 -11.54 10.41
C ASN A 38 8.58 -12.05 10.89
N VAL A 39 7.79 -11.23 11.58
CA VAL A 39 6.42 -11.58 11.96
C VAL A 39 5.51 -11.42 10.74
N LEU A 40 4.65 -12.41 10.50
CA LEU A 40 3.62 -12.37 9.46
C LEU A 40 2.60 -11.29 9.81
N LEU A 41 2.58 -10.19 9.05
CA LEU A 41 1.64 -9.09 9.25
C LEU A 41 0.28 -9.33 8.57
N GLY A 42 0.16 -10.40 7.77
CA GLY A 42 -1.08 -10.81 7.12
C GLY A 42 -0.86 -11.89 6.06
N THR A 43 -1.94 -12.50 5.58
CA THR A 43 -1.92 -13.46 4.47
C THR A 43 -2.12 -12.81 3.10
N THR A 44 -2.48 -11.54 3.07
CA THR A 44 -2.72 -10.74 1.85
C THR A 44 -1.73 -9.57 1.81
N ALA A 45 -1.60 -8.92 0.66
CA ALA A 45 -0.96 -7.63 0.52
C ALA A 45 -2.04 -6.54 0.45
N GLU A 46 -1.82 -5.39 1.09
CA GLU A 46 -2.75 -4.24 1.07
C GLU A 46 -1.96 -2.97 0.81
N PRO A 47 -2.47 -2.08 -0.06
CA PRO A 47 -1.83 -0.82 -0.32
C PRO A 47 -1.89 0.06 0.92
N GLU A 48 -0.82 0.81 1.17
CA GLU A 48 -0.88 1.89 2.14
C GLU A 48 -2.06 2.81 1.75
N PRO A 49 -3.00 3.08 2.68
CA PRO A 49 -4.13 3.93 2.38
C PRO A 49 -3.57 5.27 1.95
N THR A 50 -3.85 5.67 0.69
CA THR A 50 -3.54 7.02 0.23
C THR A 50 -4.22 7.96 1.22
N ARG A 51 -3.43 8.63 2.08
CA ARG A 51 -3.96 9.64 2.99
C ARG A 51 -4.76 10.58 2.12
N ARG A 52 -6.09 10.54 2.22
CA ARG A 52 -6.93 11.54 1.57
C ARG A 52 -6.42 12.89 2.07
N PRO A 53 -6.19 13.88 1.20
CA PRO A 53 -6.09 15.25 1.69
C PRO A 53 -7.36 15.52 2.48
N TRP A 54 -7.21 15.95 3.73
CA TRP A 54 -8.34 16.28 4.59
C TRP A 54 -9.30 17.22 3.83
N PRO A 55 -10.62 16.93 3.74
CA PRO A 55 -11.55 17.77 3.00
C PRO A 55 -11.84 19.14 3.65
N ASN A 56 -11.22 19.47 4.78
CA ASN A 56 -11.58 20.64 5.60
C ASN A 56 -10.37 21.53 5.97
N ASN A 57 -9.68 22.08 4.99
CA ASN A 57 -8.91 23.32 5.23
C ASN A 57 -9.77 24.51 4.79
N PRO A 58 -10.51 25.19 5.68
CA PRO A 58 -11.17 26.43 5.31
C PRO A 58 -10.10 27.47 4.95
N PRO A 59 -10.25 28.24 3.85
CA PRO A 59 -9.36 29.36 3.60
C PRO A 59 -9.65 30.45 4.62
N GLY A 60 -8.74 30.65 5.57
CA GLY A 60 -8.66 31.87 6.36
C GLY A 60 -8.91 31.72 7.85
N ARG A 61 -7.81 31.63 8.60
CA ARG A 61 -7.61 32.46 9.80
C ARG A 61 -6.15 32.37 10.26
N TYR A 62 -5.29 33.10 9.56
CA TYR A 62 -4.16 33.74 10.22
C TYR A 62 -4.61 35.18 10.48
N LEU A 63 -5.11 35.40 11.69
CA LEU A 63 -5.18 36.74 12.30
C LEU A 63 -3.81 37.02 12.92
#